data_AF-A0A0M8MXR8-F1
#
_entry.id   AF-A0A0M8MXR8-F1
#
_cell.length_a   1.000
_cell.length_b   1.000
_cell.length_c   1.000
_cell.angle_alpha   90.00
_cell.angle_beta   90.00
_cell.angle_gamma   90.00
#
_symmetry.space_group_name_H-M   'P 1'
#
loop_
_entity.id
_entity.type
_entity.pdbx_description
1 polymer ?
#
loop_
_entity_poly.entity_id
_entity_poly.type
_entity_poly.pdbx_seq_one_letter_code
_entity_poly.pdbx_strand_id
1 'polypeptide(L)'
;MWGRLAACIVLVSTTLVHAALFPKNSPVLELTSANFDKEILQVDKPALVAFTAPWCGYCQNLAPQYARVAGELDGVVKIAYVDCEDKASASLCGKYDVKGFPTIKLFPATKKRVPRDYVGERRAKAIMDYALDALPAEIIRKLDAEGLPPFLSKSSGPAKLVLVSQLGKTSPMFRSLALDYRHAKIPFAHMYAGKEGSLAAAQKHIDEHLTKERLPGLYFVKSYDEATGKAQAIKYRGSMRYRQIKQWIDEQLGDKEALKAKAEREKAKAAMEQKETEKQRKREEAAAKAKEAASKSKMESGTDAHDKGDLPPGITSEQWDMAHKIGEMIGDDEVEEEEEREQKRMRELNKKRVEALKRAREKVSKDAGVDTPPSTPQTKEMLMNELQDHIGEKWSVRLAEHADQARQAIEKHLLEDPEDIKTAMNAGEEGMIRGLQKDLGEIETQLEAGADEDGYPLSEDAEEALRSYSQTIAGLIHTIQLRLDARRLNRDARELADEMLGQHMHDEL
;
A
#
# COMPACT_ATOMS: atom_id res chain seq x y z
N MET A 1 32.41 39.44 51.79
CA MET A 1 33.05 38.22 51.25
C MET A 1 32.14 37.04 51.51
N TRP A 2 31.35 36.70 50.48
CA TRP A 2 30.48 35.52 50.41
C TRP A 2 31.35 34.26 50.45
N GLY A 3 30.96 33.07 50.92
CA GLY A 3 29.69 32.38 50.91
C GLY A 3 30.06 30.92 50.62
N ARG A 4 29.71 30.01 51.52
CA ARG A 4 30.30 28.67 51.67
C ARG A 4 30.05 27.77 50.44
N LEU A 5 31.10 27.04 50.06
CA LEU A 5 31.07 25.90 49.14
C LEU A 5 30.05 24.85 49.63
N ALA A 6 28.99 24.63 48.85
CA ALA A 6 28.13 23.46 48.95
C ALA A 6 28.32 22.65 47.67
N ALA A 7 28.84 21.44 47.83
CA ALA A 7 29.06 20.47 46.78
C ALA A 7 27.72 19.94 46.24
N CYS A 8 27.44 20.21 44.96
CA CYS A 8 26.35 19.57 44.23
C CYS A 8 26.77 18.16 43.81
N ILE A 9 26.40 17.14 44.59
CA ILE A 9 26.32 15.76 44.11
C ILE A 9 25.01 15.65 43.34
N VAL A 10 25.08 15.82 42.02
CA VAL A 10 23.96 15.51 41.13
C VAL A 10 23.91 13.98 41.00
N LEU A 11 22.99 13.37 41.75
CA LEU A 11 22.53 12.01 41.50
C LEU A 11 21.86 11.99 40.11
N VAL A 12 22.61 11.60 39.09
CA VAL A 12 22.05 11.21 37.79
C VAL A 12 21.28 9.91 38.02
N SER A 13 20.00 10.05 38.39
CA SER A 13 19.02 8.97 38.32
C SER A 13 18.84 8.63 36.85
N THR A 14 19.59 7.62 36.37
CA THR A 14 19.31 6.95 35.10
C THR A 14 17.96 6.25 35.21
N THR A 15 16.89 6.97 34.91
CA THR A 15 15.63 6.31 34.52
C THR A 15 15.94 5.59 33.21
N LEU A 16 16.21 4.29 33.30
CA LEU A 16 16.14 3.38 32.15
C LEU A 16 14.71 3.50 31.60
N VAL A 17 14.53 4.34 30.59
CA VAL A 17 13.33 4.30 29.77
C VAL A 17 13.36 2.94 29.10
N HIS A 18 12.58 1.99 29.63
CA HIS A 18 12.36 0.71 29.00
C HIS A 18 11.64 0.99 27.68
N ALA A 19 12.40 1.05 26.58
CA ALA A 19 11.83 1.14 25.26
C ALA A 19 11.02 -0.15 25.02
N ALA A 20 9.70 -0.01 24.84
CA ALA A 20 8.83 -1.12 24.49
C ALA A 20 9.35 -1.78 23.20
N LEU A 21 9.32 -3.12 23.17
CA LEU A 21 9.83 -3.89 22.04
C LEU A 21 9.13 -3.57 20.71
N PHE A 22 7.85 -3.19 20.79
CA PHE A 22 7.05 -2.72 19.66
C PHE A 22 6.50 -1.32 19.96
N PRO A 23 6.51 -0.39 18.99
CA PRO A 23 5.90 0.93 19.18
C PRO A 23 4.38 0.81 19.26
N LYS A 24 3.71 1.82 19.85
CA LYS A 24 2.23 1.83 20.03
C LYS A 24 1.43 1.69 18.73
N ASN A 25 2.00 2.08 17.59
CA ASN A 25 1.38 1.98 16.27
C ASN A 25 1.76 0.69 15.52
N SER A 26 2.38 -0.27 16.21
CA SER A 26 2.75 -1.56 15.63
C SER A 26 1.50 -2.38 15.25
N PRO A 27 1.55 -3.14 14.14
CA PRO A 27 0.51 -4.12 13.83
C PRO A 27 0.45 -5.29 14.83
N VAL A 28 1.47 -5.44 15.70
CA VAL A 28 1.50 -6.48 16.74
C VAL A 28 0.72 -5.99 17.97
N LEU A 29 -0.32 -6.72 18.33
CA LEU A 29 -1.18 -6.39 19.48
C LEU A 29 -0.44 -6.61 20.81
N GLU A 30 -0.35 -5.58 21.64
CA GLU A 30 0.13 -5.69 23.02
C GLU A 30 -0.93 -6.30 23.92
N LEU A 31 -0.55 -7.34 24.68
CA LEU A 31 -1.42 -8.02 25.61
C LEU A 31 -1.00 -7.77 27.05
N THR A 32 -1.98 -7.37 27.85
CA THR A 32 -1.90 -7.26 29.30
C THR A 32 -2.90 -8.21 29.94
N SER A 33 -2.79 -8.42 31.25
CA SER A 33 -3.73 -9.27 31.98
C SER A 33 -5.19 -8.80 31.83
N ALA A 34 -5.41 -7.50 31.57
CA ALA A 34 -6.73 -6.91 31.41
C ALA A 34 -7.39 -7.20 30.04
N ASN A 35 -6.62 -7.33 28.96
CA ASN A 35 -7.16 -7.53 27.62
C ASN A 35 -6.99 -8.97 27.09
N PHE A 36 -6.11 -9.77 27.69
CA PHE A 36 -5.74 -11.09 27.18
C PHE A 36 -6.96 -12.00 26.92
N ASP A 37 -7.86 -12.10 27.89
CA ASP A 37 -9.01 -12.99 27.78
C ASP A 37 -9.95 -12.54 26.65
N LYS A 38 -10.24 -11.24 26.55
CA LYS A 38 -11.06 -10.66 25.48
C LYS A 38 -10.42 -10.87 24.11
N GLU A 39 -9.12 -10.61 24.01
CA GLU A 39 -8.44 -10.57 22.71
C GLU A 39 -8.03 -11.94 22.20
N ILE A 40 -7.75 -12.90 23.10
CA ILE A 40 -7.17 -14.22 22.73
C ILE A 40 -8.13 -15.37 23.03
N LEU A 41 -8.78 -15.37 24.21
CA LEU A 41 -9.59 -16.52 24.65
C LEU A 41 -11.03 -16.44 24.16
N GLN A 42 -11.61 -15.24 24.06
CA GLN A 42 -13.00 -15.00 23.67
C GLN A 42 -13.21 -14.80 22.16
N VAL A 43 -12.12 -14.68 21.38
CA VAL A 43 -12.19 -14.62 19.92
C VAL A 43 -12.17 -16.02 19.33
N ASP A 44 -12.74 -16.25 18.15
CA ASP A 44 -12.77 -17.57 17.47
C ASP A 44 -11.54 -17.86 16.60
N LYS A 45 -10.78 -16.84 16.22
CA LYS A 45 -9.57 -16.97 15.40
C LYS A 45 -8.38 -17.56 16.15
N PRO A 46 -7.45 -18.24 15.47
CA PRO A 46 -6.18 -18.57 16.08
C PRO A 46 -5.41 -17.29 16.41
N ALA A 47 -4.57 -17.37 17.44
CA ALA A 47 -3.68 -16.28 17.81
C ALA A 47 -2.28 -16.80 18.08
N LEU A 48 -1.28 -16.11 17.55
CA LEU A 48 0.12 -16.35 17.87
C LEU A 48 0.57 -15.26 18.85
N VAL A 49 1.07 -15.69 20.01
CA VAL A 49 1.46 -14.80 21.10
C VAL A 49 2.95 -15.00 21.40
N ALA A 50 3.73 -13.93 21.25
CA ALA A 50 5.14 -13.90 21.63
C ALA A 50 5.29 -13.35 23.05
N PHE A 51 5.85 -14.15 23.95
CA PHE A 51 6.24 -13.73 25.29
C PHE A 51 7.68 -13.25 25.24
N THR A 52 7.90 -11.99 25.60
CA THR A 52 9.15 -11.26 25.34
C THR A 52 9.58 -10.43 26.55
N ALA A 53 10.80 -9.89 26.48
CA ALA A 53 11.30 -8.83 27.34
C ALA A 53 12.04 -7.79 26.48
N PRO A 54 12.01 -6.49 26.83
CA PRO A 54 12.58 -5.42 25.99
C PRO A 54 14.11 -5.44 25.94
N TRP A 55 14.76 -5.94 27.00
CA TRP A 55 16.23 -6.08 27.09
C TRP A 55 16.78 -7.33 26.39
N CYS A 56 15.91 -8.24 25.92
CA CYS A 56 16.31 -9.51 25.34
C CYS A 56 16.74 -9.34 23.86
N GLY A 57 18.03 -9.54 23.57
CA GLY A 57 18.57 -9.41 22.20
C GLY A 57 17.91 -10.35 21.18
N TYR A 58 17.59 -11.59 21.56
CA TYR A 58 16.84 -12.51 20.68
C TYR A 58 15.40 -12.02 20.39
N CYS A 59 14.81 -11.25 21.30
CA CYS A 59 13.48 -10.67 21.16
C CYS A 59 13.53 -9.47 20.21
N GLN A 60 14.57 -8.64 20.32
CA GLN A 60 14.85 -7.53 19.39
C GLN A 60 15.06 -8.05 17.96
N ASN A 61 15.79 -9.15 17.78
CA ASN A 61 15.97 -9.79 16.47
C ASN A 61 14.68 -10.38 15.89
N LEU A 62 13.77 -10.87 16.75
CA LEU A 62 12.47 -11.40 16.33
C LEU A 62 11.50 -10.28 15.91
N ALA A 63 11.55 -9.13 16.58
CA ALA A 63 10.58 -8.04 16.44
C ALA A 63 10.29 -7.62 14.98
N PRO A 64 11.27 -7.34 14.10
CA PRO A 64 10.97 -6.92 12.73
C PRO A 64 10.28 -8.02 11.91
N GLN A 65 10.68 -9.27 12.09
CA GLN A 65 10.04 -10.41 11.42
C GLN A 65 8.59 -10.60 11.91
N TYR A 66 8.38 -10.46 13.22
CA TYR A 66 7.07 -10.63 13.84
C TYR A 66 6.10 -9.50 13.48
N ALA A 67 6.59 -8.26 13.39
CA ALA A 67 5.81 -7.11 12.92
C ALA A 67 5.39 -7.26 11.45
N ARG A 68 6.28 -7.77 10.59
CA ARG A 68 5.94 -8.10 9.19
C ARG A 68 4.81 -9.13 9.12
N VAL A 69 4.90 -10.21 9.89
CA VAL A 69 3.85 -11.23 9.95
C VAL A 69 2.52 -10.63 10.42
N ALA A 70 2.55 -9.75 11.42
CA ALA A 70 1.35 -9.07 11.89
C ALA A 70 0.70 -8.18 10.82
N GLY A 71 1.50 -7.48 10.01
CA GLY A 71 1.01 -6.70 8.88
C GLY A 71 0.40 -7.57 7.78
N GLU A 72 1.09 -8.65 7.37
CA GLU A 72 0.64 -9.56 6.31
C GLU A 72 -0.59 -10.39 6.72
N LEU A 73 -0.73 -10.73 8.01
CA LEU A 73 -1.84 -11.52 8.55
C LEU A 73 -2.95 -10.69 9.21
N ASP A 74 -2.95 -9.37 8.99
CA ASP A 74 -3.93 -8.47 9.57
C ASP A 74 -5.37 -8.94 9.30
N GLY A 75 -6.14 -9.06 10.38
CA GLY A 75 -7.50 -9.60 10.36
C GLY A 75 -7.63 -11.11 10.14
N VAL A 76 -6.61 -11.79 9.60
CA VAL A 76 -6.63 -13.24 9.29
C VAL A 76 -6.26 -14.08 10.50
N VAL A 77 -5.13 -13.80 11.15
CA VAL A 77 -4.67 -14.47 12.38
C VAL A 77 -4.23 -13.39 13.35
N LYS A 78 -4.57 -13.53 14.64
CA LYS A 78 -4.14 -12.54 15.63
C LYS A 78 -2.67 -12.72 15.92
N ILE A 79 -1.88 -11.67 15.72
CA ILE A 79 -0.45 -11.64 16.05
C ILE A 79 -0.27 -10.66 17.20
N ALA A 80 0.21 -11.17 18.33
CA ALA A 80 0.25 -10.43 19.57
C ALA A 80 1.54 -10.72 20.36
N TYR A 81 1.84 -9.85 21.32
CA TYR A 81 2.97 -10.03 22.23
C TYR A 81 2.60 -9.70 23.68
N VAL A 82 3.36 -10.25 24.61
CA VAL A 82 3.26 -10.03 26.05
C VAL A 82 4.65 -9.62 26.52
N ASP A 83 4.78 -8.45 27.12
CA ASP A 83 6.00 -8.05 27.84
C ASP A 83 5.98 -8.66 29.24
N CYS A 84 6.92 -9.56 29.52
CA CYS A 84 7.01 -10.24 30.81
C CYS A 84 7.66 -9.38 31.91
N GLU A 85 8.31 -8.28 31.55
CA GLU A 85 8.88 -7.32 32.52
C GLU A 85 7.86 -6.26 32.95
N ASP A 86 6.83 -6.04 32.15
CA ASP A 86 5.76 -5.11 32.50
C ASP A 86 4.83 -5.71 33.59
N LYS A 87 4.58 -4.92 34.64
CA LYS A 87 3.75 -5.34 35.79
C LYS A 87 2.32 -5.70 35.39
N ALA A 88 1.77 -5.11 34.33
CA ALA A 88 0.42 -5.38 33.84
C ALA A 88 0.30 -6.74 33.14
N SER A 89 1.41 -7.32 32.67
CA SER A 89 1.44 -8.57 31.89
C SER A 89 2.26 -9.69 32.52
N ALA A 90 3.14 -9.40 33.49
CA ALA A 90 4.03 -10.39 34.12
C ALA A 90 3.30 -11.67 34.61
N SER A 91 2.07 -11.52 35.12
CA SER A 91 1.26 -12.66 35.59
C SER A 91 0.92 -13.67 34.47
N LEU A 92 0.80 -13.21 33.22
CA LEU A 92 0.54 -14.05 32.05
C LEU A 92 1.72 -14.98 31.75
N CYS A 93 2.94 -14.50 31.93
CA CYS A 93 4.14 -15.29 31.65
C CYS A 93 4.27 -16.46 32.63
N GLY A 94 3.95 -16.23 33.91
CA GLY A 94 3.82 -17.31 34.90
C GLY A 94 2.67 -18.27 34.58
N LYS A 95 1.49 -17.76 34.20
CA LYS A 95 0.30 -18.56 33.84
C LYS A 95 0.57 -19.53 32.68
N TYR A 96 1.39 -19.14 31.72
CA TYR A 96 1.68 -19.93 30.51
C TYR A 96 3.04 -20.66 30.54
N ASP A 97 3.65 -20.81 31.74
CA ASP A 97 4.91 -21.54 31.95
C ASP A 97 6.05 -21.05 31.04
N VAL A 98 6.22 -19.73 30.93
CA VAL A 98 7.28 -19.13 30.12
C VAL A 98 8.60 -19.19 30.88
N LYS A 99 9.57 -19.98 30.37
CA LYS A 99 10.88 -20.21 31.01
C LYS A 99 12.05 -19.43 30.40
N GLY A 100 11.80 -18.75 29.29
CA GLY A 100 12.82 -18.00 28.57
C GLY A 100 12.23 -17.22 27.41
N PHE A 101 13.03 -16.30 26.85
CA PHE A 101 12.56 -15.36 25.83
C PHE A 101 13.38 -15.44 24.53
N PRO A 102 12.73 -15.17 23.37
CA PRO A 102 11.29 -15.13 23.19
C PRO A 102 10.70 -16.56 23.24
N THR A 103 9.51 -16.71 23.80
CA THR A 103 8.69 -17.93 23.71
C THR A 103 7.45 -17.60 22.90
N ILE A 104 7.20 -18.32 21.80
CA ILE A 104 6.02 -18.08 20.94
C ILE A 104 5.04 -19.22 21.16
N LYS A 105 3.77 -18.90 21.45
CA LYS A 105 2.70 -19.88 21.65
C LYS A 105 1.53 -19.61 20.71
N LEU A 106 1.03 -20.67 20.08
CA LEU A 106 -0.19 -20.66 19.28
C LEU A 106 -1.39 -21.03 20.16
N PHE A 107 -2.37 -20.13 20.22
CA PHE A 107 -3.69 -20.35 20.77
C PHE A 107 -4.63 -20.75 19.64
N PRO A 108 -4.97 -22.04 19.49
CA PRO A 108 -5.73 -22.53 18.34
C PRO A 108 -7.20 -22.13 18.43
N ALA A 109 -7.87 -22.08 17.28
CA ALA A 109 -9.31 -21.80 17.10
C ALA A 109 -10.25 -22.92 17.63
N THR A 110 -10.00 -23.38 18.85
CA THR A 110 -10.73 -24.46 19.53
C THR A 110 -11.36 -23.96 20.81
N LYS A 111 -12.45 -24.58 21.25
CA LYS A 111 -13.15 -24.19 22.50
C LYS A 111 -12.24 -24.20 23.74
N LYS A 112 -11.27 -25.11 23.78
CA LYS A 112 -10.36 -25.25 24.93
C LYS A 112 -9.15 -24.31 24.87
N ARG A 113 -8.88 -23.67 23.72
CA ARG A 113 -7.76 -22.72 23.53
C ARG A 113 -6.40 -23.22 24.04
N VAL A 114 -6.15 -24.53 24.06
CA VAL A 114 -4.94 -25.11 24.65
C VAL A 114 -3.71 -24.62 23.86
N PRO A 115 -2.81 -23.83 24.47
CA PRO A 115 -1.69 -23.26 23.76
C PRO A 115 -0.67 -24.33 23.36
N ARG A 116 0.00 -24.13 22.23
CA ARG A 116 1.09 -24.97 21.76
C ARG A 116 2.32 -24.13 21.47
N ASP A 117 3.48 -24.62 21.88
CA ASP A 117 4.73 -23.92 21.63
C ASP A 117 5.11 -23.99 20.15
N TYR A 118 5.55 -22.86 19.62
CA TYR A 118 6.15 -22.79 18.30
C TYR A 118 7.66 -23.03 18.41
N VAL A 119 8.14 -24.10 17.78
CA VAL A 119 9.55 -24.53 17.80
C VAL A 119 10.20 -24.39 16.41
N GLY A 120 9.56 -23.66 15.49
CA GLY A 120 10.07 -23.45 14.13
C GLY A 120 11.04 -22.28 13.99
N GLU A 121 11.47 -22.03 12.74
CA GLU A 121 12.35 -20.91 12.41
C GLU A 121 11.72 -19.55 12.74
N ARG A 122 12.52 -18.62 13.27
CA ARG A 122 12.06 -17.27 13.65
C ARG A 122 12.13 -16.26 12.51
N ARG A 123 11.83 -16.72 11.30
CA ARG A 123 11.74 -15.91 10.08
C ARG A 123 10.27 -15.69 9.71
N ALA A 124 9.95 -14.54 9.12
CA ALA A 124 8.57 -14.15 8.85
C ALA A 124 7.77 -15.23 8.09
N LYS A 125 8.36 -15.81 7.03
CA LYS A 125 7.70 -16.86 6.24
C LYS A 125 7.30 -18.09 7.07
N ALA A 126 8.23 -18.65 7.84
CA ALA A 126 7.96 -19.86 8.64
C ALA A 126 6.90 -19.61 9.73
N ILE A 127 6.96 -18.45 10.38
CA ILE A 127 5.97 -18.03 11.37
C ILE A 127 4.60 -17.85 10.72
N MET A 128 4.56 -17.21 9.55
CA MET A 128 3.33 -16.98 8.79
C MET A 128 2.70 -18.30 8.35
N ASP A 129 3.47 -19.20 7.73
CA ASP A 129 2.98 -20.50 7.27
C ASP A 129 2.38 -21.30 8.45
N TYR A 130 3.08 -21.33 9.59
CA TYR A 130 2.58 -21.98 10.81
C TYR A 130 1.29 -21.35 11.34
N ALA A 131 1.20 -20.01 11.33
CA ALA A 131 0.01 -19.28 11.76
C ALA A 131 -1.19 -19.56 10.83
N LEU A 132 -0.98 -19.62 9.52
CA LEU A 132 -2.00 -19.91 8.52
C LEU A 132 -2.48 -21.37 8.60
N ASP A 133 -1.59 -22.31 8.87
CA ASP A 133 -1.92 -23.73 9.04
C ASP A 133 -2.79 -23.99 10.29
N ALA A 134 -2.77 -23.09 11.27
CA ALA A 134 -3.65 -23.15 12.43
C ALA A 134 -5.14 -22.89 12.11
N LEU A 135 -5.46 -22.40 10.91
CA LEU A 135 -6.83 -22.15 10.49
C LEU A 135 -7.55 -23.46 10.09
N PRO A 136 -8.67 -23.80 10.75
CA PRO A 136 -9.37 -25.06 10.50
C PRO A 136 -9.95 -25.07 9.08
N ALA A 137 -9.58 -26.08 8.28
CA ALA A 137 -10.12 -26.24 6.93
C ALA A 137 -11.58 -26.71 6.91
N GLU A 138 -12.01 -27.46 7.93
CA GLU A 138 -13.33 -28.08 8.02
C GLU A 138 -14.48 -27.08 8.21
N ILE A 139 -14.17 -25.81 8.52
CA ILE A 139 -15.18 -24.77 8.65
C ILE A 139 -15.80 -24.38 7.30
N ILE A 140 -15.11 -24.69 6.19
CA ILE A 140 -15.58 -24.38 4.84
C ILE A 140 -16.09 -25.67 4.21
N ARG A 141 -17.34 -25.64 3.75
CA ARG A 141 -17.90 -26.77 3.01
C ARG A 141 -17.34 -26.77 1.59
N LYS A 142 -16.66 -27.84 1.21
CA LYS A 142 -16.26 -28.04 -0.19
C LYS A 142 -17.47 -28.51 -0.98
N LEU A 143 -17.76 -27.83 -2.08
CA LEU A 143 -18.87 -28.15 -2.97
C LEU A 143 -18.36 -28.59 -4.33
N ASP A 144 -19.21 -29.36 -5.00
CA ASP A 144 -19.16 -29.66 -6.42
C ASP A 144 -20.54 -29.39 -7.04
N ALA A 145 -20.70 -29.76 -8.31
CA ALA A 145 -21.91 -29.51 -9.07
C ALA A 145 -23.17 -30.07 -8.37
N GLU A 146 -23.09 -31.28 -7.81
CA GLU A 146 -24.21 -31.97 -7.16
C GLU A 146 -24.47 -31.44 -5.75
N GLY A 147 -23.40 -31.09 -5.02
CA GLY A 147 -23.50 -30.56 -3.66
C GLY A 147 -24.02 -29.13 -3.56
N LEU A 148 -24.01 -28.37 -4.66
CA LEU A 148 -24.38 -26.96 -4.65
C LEU A 148 -25.89 -26.73 -4.40
N PRO A 149 -26.84 -27.29 -5.17
CA PRO A 149 -28.28 -27.11 -4.91
C PRO A 149 -28.71 -27.46 -3.46
N PRO A 150 -28.34 -28.62 -2.88
CA PRO A 150 -28.74 -28.94 -1.51
C PRO A 150 -28.07 -28.05 -0.46
N PHE A 151 -26.91 -27.45 -0.78
CA PHE A 151 -26.33 -26.43 0.08
C PHE A 151 -27.13 -25.13 0.02
N LEU A 152 -27.59 -24.70 -1.16
CA LEU A 152 -28.34 -23.46 -1.35
C LEU A 152 -29.75 -23.54 -0.76
N SER A 153 -30.44 -24.68 -0.90
CA SER A 153 -31.81 -24.88 -0.39
C SER A 153 -31.90 -24.94 1.13
N LYS A 154 -30.90 -25.55 1.80
CA LYS A 154 -30.95 -25.75 3.25
C LYS A 154 -31.01 -24.41 3.99
N SER A 155 -32.09 -24.10 4.69
CA SER A 155 -32.16 -22.93 5.56
C SER A 155 -31.35 -23.20 6.84
N SER A 156 -30.11 -22.70 6.89
CA SER A 156 -29.20 -22.90 8.02
C SER A 156 -28.70 -21.59 8.65
N GLY A 157 -29.23 -20.45 8.22
CA GLY A 157 -28.80 -19.13 8.67
C GLY A 157 -29.47 -18.00 7.87
N PRO A 158 -29.16 -16.73 8.19
CA PRO A 158 -29.72 -15.56 7.49
C PRO A 158 -29.23 -15.44 6.05
N ALA A 159 -28.08 -16.06 5.72
CA ALA A 159 -27.47 -16.07 4.41
C ALA A 159 -26.45 -17.20 4.29
N LYS A 160 -25.90 -17.38 3.09
CA LYS A 160 -24.77 -18.28 2.81
C LYS A 160 -23.71 -17.55 2.00
N LEU A 161 -22.44 -17.87 2.24
CA LEU A 161 -21.34 -17.40 1.40
C LEU A 161 -20.81 -18.52 0.53
N VAL A 162 -20.69 -18.24 -0.77
CA VAL A 162 -20.11 -19.17 -1.75
C VAL A 162 -18.95 -18.48 -2.45
N LEU A 163 -17.77 -19.07 -2.34
CA LEU A 163 -16.60 -18.70 -3.11
C LEU A 163 -16.41 -19.71 -4.25
N VAL A 164 -16.38 -19.24 -5.49
CA VAL A 164 -16.00 -20.03 -6.66
C VAL A 164 -14.63 -19.55 -7.12
N SER A 165 -13.65 -20.46 -7.22
CA SER A 165 -12.29 -20.08 -7.63
C SER A 165 -11.62 -21.13 -8.51
N GLN A 166 -10.60 -20.69 -9.24
CA GLN A 166 -9.72 -21.57 -10.03
C GLN A 166 -8.72 -22.36 -9.18
N LEU A 167 -8.64 -22.09 -7.87
CA LEU A 167 -7.74 -22.81 -6.96
C LEU A 167 -8.55 -23.80 -6.14
N GLY A 168 -8.18 -25.08 -6.17
CA GLY A 168 -8.87 -26.13 -5.40
C GLY A 168 -8.66 -26.03 -3.88
N LYS A 169 -7.65 -25.25 -3.44
CA LYS A 169 -7.41 -24.97 -2.02
C LYS A 169 -8.15 -23.72 -1.60
N THR A 170 -8.81 -23.77 -0.45
CA THR A 170 -9.48 -22.61 0.12
C THR A 170 -8.46 -21.64 0.70
N SER A 171 -8.59 -20.35 0.36
CA SER A 171 -7.67 -19.32 0.85
C SER A 171 -7.74 -19.21 2.38
N PRO A 172 -6.62 -18.95 3.07
CA PRO A 172 -6.62 -18.76 4.52
C PRO A 172 -7.50 -17.58 4.97
N MET A 173 -7.54 -16.50 4.17
CA MET A 173 -8.44 -15.37 4.38
C MET A 173 -9.91 -15.80 4.46
N PHE A 174 -10.37 -16.66 3.53
CA PHE A 174 -11.76 -17.13 3.51
C PHE A 174 -12.07 -18.06 4.69
N ARG A 175 -11.10 -18.90 5.10
CA ARG A 175 -11.22 -19.71 6.33
C ARG A 175 -11.33 -18.85 7.59
N SER A 176 -10.57 -17.75 7.63
CA SER A 176 -10.59 -16.82 8.75
C SER A 176 -11.90 -16.02 8.81
N LEU A 177 -12.42 -15.55 7.68
CA LEU A 177 -13.74 -14.92 7.62
C LEU A 177 -14.84 -15.85 8.14
N ALA A 178 -14.82 -17.13 7.76
CA ALA A 178 -15.81 -18.09 8.25
C ALA A 178 -15.80 -18.24 9.79
N LEU A 179 -14.66 -18.01 10.45
CA LEU A 179 -14.57 -18.02 11.91
C LEU A 179 -15.30 -16.82 12.52
N ASP A 180 -15.16 -15.63 11.93
CA ASP A 180 -15.85 -14.42 12.41
C ASP A 180 -17.37 -14.56 12.39
N TYR A 181 -17.91 -15.24 11.38
CA TYR A 181 -19.36 -15.41 11.21
C TYR A 181 -19.91 -16.73 11.77
N ARG A 182 -19.11 -17.48 12.53
CA ARG A 182 -19.53 -18.74 13.14
C ARG A 182 -20.72 -18.54 14.07
N HIS A 183 -20.74 -17.48 14.89
CA HIS A 183 -21.85 -17.17 15.80
C HIS A 183 -23.12 -16.75 15.07
N ALA A 184 -22.97 -16.05 13.94
CA ALA A 184 -24.07 -15.69 13.06
C ALA A 184 -24.65 -16.89 12.27
N LYS A 185 -24.05 -18.08 12.43
CA LYS A 185 -24.43 -19.34 11.76
C LYS A 185 -24.48 -19.20 10.23
N ILE A 186 -23.59 -18.38 9.66
CA ILE A 186 -23.50 -18.21 8.21
C ILE A 186 -22.63 -19.34 7.66
N PRO A 187 -23.17 -20.24 6.82
CA PRO A 187 -22.37 -21.29 6.21
C PRO A 187 -21.50 -20.71 5.10
N PHE A 188 -20.22 -21.10 5.11
CA PHE A 188 -19.28 -20.79 4.06
C PHE A 188 -19.03 -22.02 3.21
N ALA A 189 -19.02 -21.84 1.90
CA ALA A 189 -18.71 -22.87 0.94
C ALA A 189 -17.66 -22.42 -0.07
N HIS A 190 -16.82 -23.35 -0.50
CA HIS A 190 -15.84 -23.16 -1.55
C HIS A 190 -16.05 -24.19 -2.64
N MET A 191 -16.13 -23.73 -3.88
CA MET A 191 -16.30 -24.55 -5.07
C MET A 191 -15.13 -24.35 -6.02
N TYR A 192 -14.50 -25.46 -6.41
CA TYR A 192 -13.38 -25.46 -7.34
C TYR A 192 -13.90 -25.50 -8.78
N ALA A 193 -13.67 -24.42 -9.53
CA ALA A 193 -14.15 -24.28 -10.91
C ALA A 193 -13.49 -25.25 -11.90
N GLY A 194 -12.32 -25.81 -11.57
CA GLY A 194 -11.64 -26.81 -12.41
C GLY A 194 -12.20 -28.23 -12.29
N LYS A 195 -13.06 -28.51 -11.29
CA LYS A 195 -13.77 -29.79 -11.21
C LYS A 195 -14.91 -29.79 -12.23
N GLU A 196 -15.09 -30.92 -12.91
CA GLU A 196 -16.11 -31.09 -13.95
C GLU A 196 -17.52 -30.71 -13.45
N GLY A 197 -18.26 -29.98 -14.28
CA GLY A 197 -19.61 -29.52 -13.99
C GLY A 197 -19.73 -28.38 -12.96
N SER A 198 -18.71 -28.14 -12.12
CA SER A 198 -18.80 -27.14 -11.03
C SER A 198 -19.04 -25.72 -11.53
N LEU A 199 -18.31 -25.27 -12.56
CA LEU A 199 -18.50 -23.94 -13.12
C LEU A 199 -19.90 -23.78 -13.74
N ALA A 200 -20.35 -24.76 -14.51
CA ALA A 200 -21.69 -24.77 -15.12
C ALA A 200 -22.80 -24.76 -14.05
N ALA A 201 -22.61 -25.49 -12.94
CA ALA A 201 -23.55 -25.48 -11.83
C ALA A 201 -23.62 -24.11 -11.13
N ALA A 202 -22.49 -23.45 -10.87
CA ALA A 202 -22.51 -22.07 -10.36
C ALA A 202 -23.13 -21.10 -11.36
N GLN A 203 -22.86 -21.28 -12.65
CA GLN A 203 -23.42 -20.42 -13.69
C GLN A 203 -24.94 -20.54 -13.73
N LYS A 204 -25.47 -21.77 -13.63
CA LYS A 204 -26.90 -22.05 -13.62
C LYS A 204 -27.61 -21.56 -12.34
N HIS A 205 -27.00 -21.79 -11.18
CA HIS A 205 -27.68 -21.65 -9.89
C HIS A 205 -27.37 -20.32 -9.16
N ILE A 206 -26.25 -19.66 -9.46
CA ILE A 206 -25.79 -18.46 -8.74
C ILE A 206 -25.67 -17.25 -9.66
N ASP A 207 -24.90 -17.36 -10.75
CA ASP A 207 -24.54 -16.21 -11.59
C ASP A 207 -24.35 -16.65 -13.05
N GLU A 208 -25.33 -16.35 -13.90
CA GLU A 208 -25.34 -16.71 -15.33
C GLU A 208 -24.15 -16.15 -16.11
N HIS A 209 -23.54 -15.07 -15.61
CA HIS A 209 -22.42 -14.40 -16.24
C HIS A 209 -21.06 -14.87 -15.72
N LEU A 210 -21.04 -15.91 -14.90
CA LEU A 210 -19.81 -16.49 -14.38
C LEU A 210 -19.09 -17.30 -15.46
N THR A 211 -17.89 -16.84 -15.82
CA THR A 211 -16.98 -17.52 -16.74
C THR A 211 -15.62 -17.74 -16.05
N LYS A 212 -14.70 -18.49 -16.68
CA LYS A 212 -13.37 -18.75 -16.09
C LYS A 212 -12.58 -17.46 -15.87
N GLU A 213 -12.74 -16.48 -16.75
CA GLU A 213 -12.09 -15.17 -16.75
C GLU A 213 -12.64 -14.26 -15.66
N ARG A 214 -13.86 -14.52 -15.19
CA ARG A 214 -14.58 -13.73 -14.16
C ARG A 214 -14.48 -14.33 -12.75
N LEU A 215 -13.52 -15.23 -12.56
CA LEU A 215 -13.14 -15.83 -11.28
C LEU A 215 -11.96 -15.07 -10.65
N PRO A 216 -11.84 -15.05 -9.31
CA PRO A 216 -12.74 -15.67 -8.33
C PRO A 216 -14.07 -14.91 -8.19
N GLY A 217 -15.16 -15.66 -7.96
CA GLY A 217 -16.47 -15.10 -7.66
C GLY A 217 -16.85 -15.36 -6.21
N LEU A 218 -17.02 -14.30 -5.41
CA LEU A 218 -17.53 -14.39 -4.04
C LEU A 218 -18.99 -13.90 -4.01
N TYR A 219 -19.87 -14.71 -3.45
CA TYR A 219 -21.31 -14.48 -3.52
C TYR A 219 -21.97 -14.57 -2.14
N PHE A 220 -22.80 -13.57 -1.82
CA PHE A 220 -23.70 -13.55 -0.68
C PHE A 220 -25.09 -13.98 -1.11
N VAL A 221 -25.48 -15.19 -0.73
CA VAL A 221 -26.76 -15.80 -1.10
C VAL A 221 -27.76 -15.57 0.02
N LYS A 222 -28.80 -14.77 -0.27
CA LYS A 222 -29.89 -14.48 0.67
C LYS A 222 -30.92 -15.60 0.71
N SER A 223 -31.31 -16.10 -0.46
CA SER A 223 -32.33 -17.14 -0.61
C SER A 223 -32.06 -17.97 -1.86
N TYR A 224 -32.71 -19.13 -1.93
CA TYR A 224 -32.68 -20.02 -3.09
C TYR A 224 -34.11 -20.39 -3.42
N ASP A 225 -34.50 -20.18 -4.67
CA ASP A 225 -35.80 -20.59 -5.18
C ASP A 225 -35.66 -21.95 -5.87
N GLU A 226 -36.26 -22.98 -5.26
CA GLU A 226 -36.22 -24.34 -5.78
C GLU A 226 -37.01 -24.50 -7.09
N ALA A 227 -38.03 -23.67 -7.33
CA ALA A 227 -38.86 -23.77 -8.52
C ALA A 227 -38.11 -23.28 -9.77
N THR A 228 -37.40 -22.16 -9.65
CA THR A 228 -36.55 -21.64 -10.73
C THR A 228 -35.15 -22.22 -10.74
N GLY A 229 -34.73 -22.82 -9.61
CA GLY A 229 -33.38 -23.29 -9.38
C GLY A 229 -32.36 -22.16 -9.27
N LYS A 230 -32.77 -20.91 -9.03
CA LYS A 230 -31.87 -19.74 -8.98
C LYS A 230 -31.73 -19.18 -7.56
N ALA A 231 -30.51 -18.82 -7.20
CA ALA A 231 -30.20 -18.13 -5.95
C ALA A 231 -30.38 -16.61 -6.09
N GLN A 232 -30.92 -15.97 -5.07
CA GLN A 232 -30.80 -14.52 -4.91
C GLN A 232 -29.42 -14.22 -4.30
N ALA A 233 -28.43 -14.09 -5.18
CA ALA A 233 -27.03 -13.91 -4.84
C ALA A 233 -26.53 -12.50 -5.19
N ILE A 234 -25.71 -11.93 -4.31
CA ILE A 234 -25.02 -10.66 -4.53
C ILE A 234 -23.54 -10.95 -4.69
N LYS A 235 -22.98 -10.63 -5.86
CA LYS A 235 -21.55 -10.79 -6.14
C LYS A 235 -20.76 -9.66 -5.49
N TYR A 236 -19.69 -10.01 -4.78
CA TYR A 236 -18.71 -9.05 -4.30
C TYR A 236 -17.86 -8.51 -5.47
N ARG A 237 -17.67 -7.19 -5.52
CA ARG A 237 -16.92 -6.49 -6.59
C ARG A 237 -15.73 -5.66 -6.09
N GLY A 238 -15.49 -5.62 -4.78
CA GLY A 238 -14.39 -4.83 -4.21
C GLY A 238 -13.06 -5.57 -4.21
N SER A 239 -12.05 -4.92 -3.65
CA SER A 239 -10.71 -5.49 -3.45
C SER A 239 -10.75 -6.76 -2.59
N MET A 240 -10.02 -7.80 -3.01
CA MET A 240 -9.95 -9.11 -2.32
C MET A 240 -9.11 -9.06 -1.02
N ARG A 241 -9.27 -8.00 -0.22
CA ARG A 241 -8.61 -7.80 1.08
C ARG A 241 -9.57 -8.13 2.22
N TYR A 242 -9.02 -8.63 3.32
CA TYR A 242 -9.78 -9.12 4.49
C TYR A 242 -10.83 -8.11 4.98
N ARG A 243 -10.38 -6.88 5.30
CA ARG A 243 -11.22 -5.84 5.91
C ARG A 243 -12.37 -5.41 5.00
N GLN A 244 -12.12 -5.32 3.69
CA GLN A 244 -13.12 -4.90 2.71
C GLN A 244 -14.21 -5.95 2.53
N ILE A 245 -13.83 -7.24 2.46
CA ILE A 245 -14.80 -8.33 2.38
C ILE A 245 -15.61 -8.42 3.66
N LYS A 246 -14.96 -8.35 4.84
CA LYS A 246 -15.65 -8.38 6.13
C LYS A 246 -16.70 -7.27 6.21
N GLN A 247 -16.30 -6.04 5.91
CA GLN A 247 -17.21 -4.90 5.92
C GLN A 247 -18.40 -5.13 4.98
N TRP A 248 -18.16 -5.59 3.75
CA TRP A 248 -19.24 -5.87 2.81
C TRP A 248 -20.21 -6.94 3.32
N ILE A 249 -19.72 -8.00 3.95
CA ILE A 249 -20.59 -9.03 4.57
C ILE A 249 -21.42 -8.41 5.70
N ASP A 250 -20.79 -7.63 6.59
CA ASP A 250 -21.47 -6.96 7.71
C ASP A 250 -22.59 -6.02 7.21
N GLU A 251 -22.34 -5.31 6.10
CA GLU A 251 -23.35 -4.47 5.44
C GLU A 251 -24.52 -5.29 4.88
N GLN A 252 -24.25 -6.46 4.27
CA GLN A 252 -25.33 -7.33 3.78
C GLN A 252 -26.17 -7.93 4.92
N LEU A 253 -25.59 -8.07 6.11
CA LEU A 253 -26.27 -8.55 7.32
C LEU A 253 -27.03 -7.44 8.05
N GLY A 254 -26.82 -6.16 7.70
CA GLY A 254 -27.45 -5.02 8.35
C GLY A 254 -26.85 -4.68 9.71
N ASP A 255 -25.55 -4.92 9.91
CA ASP A 255 -24.85 -4.52 11.13
C ASP A 255 -24.93 -2.99 11.32
N LYS A 256 -25.39 -2.54 12.49
CA LYS A 256 -25.63 -1.12 12.78
C LYS A 256 -24.34 -0.29 12.72
N GLU A 257 -23.20 -0.85 13.09
CA GLU A 257 -21.91 -0.14 13.02
C GLU A 257 -21.42 -0.04 11.57
N ALA A 258 -21.60 -1.09 10.77
CA ALA A 258 -21.27 -1.06 9.34
C ALA A 258 -22.16 -0.09 8.55
N LEU A 259 -23.46 -0.05 8.85
CA LEU A 259 -24.40 0.90 8.25
C LEU A 259 -24.08 2.35 8.65
N LYS A 260 -23.66 2.59 9.91
CA LYS A 260 -23.20 3.91 10.36
C LYS A 260 -21.91 4.33 9.68
N ALA A 261 -20.92 3.43 9.59
CA ALA A 261 -19.66 3.69 8.89
C ALA A 261 -19.87 3.98 7.39
N LYS A 262 -20.78 3.25 6.74
CA LYS A 262 -21.18 3.52 5.35
C LYS A 262 -21.84 4.90 5.21
N ALA A 263 -22.79 5.24 6.07
CA ALA A 263 -23.45 6.54 6.06
C ALA A 263 -22.46 7.70 6.32
N GLU A 264 -21.47 7.49 7.19
CA GLU A 264 -20.39 8.46 7.43
C GLU A 264 -19.46 8.61 6.22
N ARG A 265 -19.13 7.52 5.52
CA ARG A 265 -18.37 7.57 4.25
C ARG A 265 -19.15 8.26 3.14
N GLU A 266 -20.44 7.97 2.99
CA GLU A 266 -21.31 8.65 2.03
C GLU A 266 -21.42 10.15 2.33
N LYS A 267 -21.52 10.53 3.62
CA LYS A 267 -21.47 11.94 4.03
C LYS A 267 -20.11 12.59 3.79
N ALA A 268 -19.01 11.89 4.06
CA ALA A 268 -17.67 12.39 3.79
C ALA A 268 -17.42 12.59 2.29
N LYS A 269 -17.92 11.66 1.46
CA LYS A 269 -17.91 11.76 0.00
C LYS A 269 -18.71 12.97 -0.48
N ALA A 270 -19.95 13.13 -0.01
CA ALA A 270 -20.78 14.29 -0.34
C ALA A 270 -20.16 15.62 0.10
N ALA A 271 -19.49 15.66 1.27
CA ALA A 271 -18.79 16.86 1.74
C ALA A 271 -17.53 17.18 0.92
N MET A 272 -16.87 16.15 0.39
CA MET A 272 -15.72 16.31 -0.52
C MET A 272 -16.17 16.84 -1.88
N GLU A 273 -17.23 16.27 -2.46
CA GLU A 273 -17.85 16.73 -3.71
C GLU A 273 -18.33 18.20 -3.62
N GLN A 274 -18.88 18.61 -2.47
CA GLN A 274 -19.27 20.00 -2.23
C GLN A 274 -18.07 20.96 -2.13
N LYS A 275 -16.98 20.52 -1.51
CA LYS A 275 -15.75 21.33 -1.45
C LYS A 275 -15.09 21.47 -2.81
N GLU A 276 -15.15 20.42 -3.62
CA GLU A 276 -14.57 20.38 -4.95
C GLU A 276 -15.35 21.26 -5.94
N THR A 277 -16.68 21.18 -5.93
CA THR A 277 -17.55 22.10 -6.69
C THR A 277 -17.35 23.56 -6.30
N GLU A 278 -17.17 23.86 -5.00
CA GLU A 278 -16.86 25.23 -4.57
C GLU A 278 -15.45 25.69 -4.99
N LYS A 279 -14.46 24.81 -4.97
CA LYS A 279 -13.10 25.10 -5.44
C LYS A 279 -13.10 25.37 -6.95
N GLN A 280 -13.88 24.62 -7.73
CA GLN A 280 -14.03 24.79 -9.17
C GLN A 280 -14.70 26.12 -9.52
N ARG A 281 -15.79 26.48 -8.82
CA ARG A 281 -16.44 27.79 -8.97
C ARG A 281 -15.47 28.95 -8.72
N LYS A 282 -14.64 28.85 -7.68
CA LYS A 282 -13.62 29.88 -7.38
C LYS A 282 -12.52 29.97 -8.44
N ARG A 283 -12.11 28.84 -9.02
CA ARG A 283 -11.15 28.80 -10.14
C ARG A 283 -11.73 29.46 -11.40
N GLU A 284 -13.00 29.22 -11.71
CA GLU A 284 -13.70 29.83 -12.85
C GLU A 284 -13.85 31.34 -12.67
N GLU A 285 -14.23 31.81 -11.47
CA GLU A 285 -14.31 33.24 -11.15
C GLU A 285 -12.94 33.93 -11.25
N ALA A 286 -11.86 33.26 -10.81
CA ALA A 286 -10.50 33.77 -10.92
C ALA A 286 -10.02 33.83 -12.38
N ALA A 287 -10.32 32.80 -13.18
CA ALA A 287 -9.99 32.74 -14.60
C ALA A 287 -10.74 33.81 -15.42
N ALA A 288 -12.01 34.09 -15.08
CA ALA A 288 -12.78 35.16 -15.71
C ALA A 288 -12.17 36.55 -15.42
N LYS A 289 -11.77 36.80 -14.16
CA LYS A 289 -11.07 38.04 -13.78
C LYS A 289 -9.71 38.19 -14.44
N ALA A 290 -8.95 37.11 -14.58
CA ALA A 290 -7.66 37.12 -15.25
C ALA A 290 -7.79 37.42 -16.76
N LYS A 291 -8.82 36.88 -17.42
CA LYS A 291 -9.12 37.20 -18.83
C LYS A 291 -9.53 38.66 -19.02
N GLU A 292 -10.30 39.22 -18.09
CA GLU A 292 -10.66 40.64 -18.12
C GLU A 292 -9.45 41.56 -17.91
N ALA A 293 -8.52 41.18 -17.02
CA ALA A 293 -7.27 41.90 -16.79
C ALA A 293 -6.31 41.83 -18.00
N ALA A 294 -6.18 40.66 -18.64
CA ALA A 294 -5.35 40.47 -19.82
C ALA A 294 -5.89 41.21 -21.06
N SER A 295 -7.21 41.39 -21.16
CA SER A 295 -7.84 42.24 -22.18
C SER A 295 -7.52 43.73 -21.97
N LYS A 296 -7.31 44.16 -20.72
CA LYS A 296 -6.96 45.55 -20.39
C LYS A 296 -5.47 45.85 -20.58
N SER A 297 -4.58 44.86 -20.36
CA SER A 297 -3.13 45.06 -20.53
C SER A 297 -2.65 45.05 -21.99
N LYS A 298 -3.40 44.44 -22.92
CA LYS A 298 -3.01 44.34 -24.34
C LYS A 298 -3.22 45.63 -25.15
N MET A 299 -3.69 46.71 -24.51
CA MET A 299 -3.91 48.01 -25.15
C MET A 299 -2.82 49.05 -24.84
N GLU A 300 -1.85 48.75 -23.96
CA GLU A 300 -0.78 49.67 -23.60
C GLU A 300 0.60 48.99 -23.70
N SER A 301 1.50 49.66 -24.42
CA SER A 301 2.94 49.41 -24.59
C SER A 301 3.38 48.34 -25.60
N GLY A 302 3.84 48.85 -26.76
CA GLY A 302 4.85 48.20 -27.59
C GLY A 302 6.25 48.79 -27.31
N THR A 303 7.22 48.24 -28.07
CA THR A 303 8.62 48.62 -28.35
C THR A 303 9.77 48.11 -27.44
N ASP A 304 10.62 47.31 -28.10
CA ASP A 304 12.10 47.28 -28.18
C ASP A 304 13.05 46.95 -27.00
N ALA A 305 13.70 45.79 -27.16
CA ALA A 305 15.14 45.48 -27.22
C ALA A 305 16.21 45.98 -26.19
N HIS A 306 17.02 44.98 -25.79
CA HIS A 306 18.50 44.95 -25.55
C HIS A 306 19.11 45.00 -24.11
N ASP A 307 19.77 43.88 -23.78
CA ASP A 307 21.19 43.71 -23.37
C ASP A 307 21.63 43.70 -21.88
N LYS A 308 22.59 42.78 -21.64
CA LYS A 308 23.59 42.56 -20.57
C LYS A 308 23.20 41.89 -19.25
N GLY A 309 24.06 40.92 -18.90
CA GLY A 309 24.00 40.08 -17.71
C GLY A 309 24.92 40.53 -16.59
N ASP A 310 24.72 39.86 -15.46
CA ASP A 310 25.48 40.05 -14.22
C ASP A 310 25.84 38.67 -13.63
N LEU A 311 27.11 38.52 -13.24
CA LEU A 311 27.56 37.42 -12.37
C LEU A 311 27.15 37.71 -10.91
N PRO A 312 26.88 36.66 -10.10
CA PRO A 312 26.50 36.83 -8.70
C PRO A 312 27.65 37.40 -7.84
N PRO A 313 27.33 38.22 -6.82
CA PRO A 313 28.34 38.91 -6.02
C PRO A 313 29.07 37.94 -5.09
N GLY A 314 30.41 37.93 -5.16
CA GLY A 314 31.29 37.23 -4.21
C GLY A 314 32.28 36.25 -4.82
N ILE A 315 32.24 36.02 -6.14
CA ILE A 315 33.17 35.14 -6.84
C ILE A 315 34.09 35.98 -7.72
N THR A 316 35.41 35.83 -7.57
CA THR A 316 36.38 36.49 -8.46
C THR A 316 36.51 35.73 -9.78
N SER A 317 36.90 36.41 -10.86
CA SER A 317 37.13 35.78 -12.19
C SER A 317 38.04 34.55 -12.11
N GLU A 318 39.04 34.58 -11.22
CA GLU A 318 39.96 33.45 -11.00
C GLU A 318 39.31 32.27 -10.27
N GLN A 319 38.38 32.51 -9.34
CA GLN A 319 37.63 31.45 -8.67
C GLN A 319 36.62 30.78 -9.63
N TRP A 320 36.07 31.54 -10.57
CA TRP A 320 35.20 31.03 -11.62
C TRP A 320 35.99 30.18 -12.63
N ASP A 321 37.16 30.66 -13.08
CA ASP A 321 38.05 29.93 -13.98
C ASP A 321 38.63 28.66 -13.33
N MET A 322 38.88 28.67 -12.01
CA MET A 322 39.34 27.49 -11.26
C MET A 322 38.24 26.45 -11.06
N ALA A 323 36.99 26.88 -10.83
CA ALA A 323 35.83 25.98 -10.82
C ALA A 323 35.60 25.34 -12.20
N HIS A 324 35.77 26.11 -13.27
CA HIS A 324 35.69 25.61 -14.64
C HIS A 324 36.83 24.61 -14.97
N LYS A 325 38.06 24.88 -14.51
CA LYS A 325 39.22 23.98 -14.68
C LYS A 325 39.14 22.70 -13.86
N ILE A 326 38.52 22.75 -12.68
CA ILE A 326 38.27 21.56 -11.85
C ILE A 326 37.16 20.72 -12.49
N GLY A 327 36.14 21.36 -13.09
CA GLY A 327 35.13 20.70 -13.91
C GLY A 327 35.73 19.99 -15.14
N GLU A 328 36.73 20.59 -15.80
CA GLU A 328 37.43 19.98 -16.94
C GLU A 328 38.44 18.87 -16.57
N MET A 329 38.81 18.72 -15.29
CA MET A 329 39.84 17.75 -14.84
C MET A 329 39.28 16.52 -14.12
N ILE A 330 37.98 16.46 -13.84
CA ILE A 330 37.30 15.22 -13.45
C ILE A 330 36.91 14.51 -14.74
N GLY A 331 37.90 13.85 -15.35
CA GLY A 331 37.67 13.00 -16.51
C GLY A 331 36.85 11.79 -16.07
N ASP A 332 35.59 11.78 -16.48
CA ASP A 332 34.81 10.59 -16.77
C ASP A 332 34.08 10.82 -18.11
N ASP A 333 34.85 11.12 -19.17
CA ASP A 333 34.36 11.21 -20.55
C ASP A 333 33.61 9.92 -20.97
N GLU A 334 33.87 8.77 -20.30
CA GLU A 334 33.16 7.51 -20.54
C GLU A 334 31.78 7.44 -19.83
N VAL A 335 31.59 8.11 -18.68
CA VAL A 335 30.31 8.09 -17.93
C VAL A 335 29.33 9.14 -18.47
N GLU A 336 29.79 10.34 -18.82
CA GLU A 336 28.95 11.36 -19.47
C GLU A 336 28.48 10.89 -20.86
N GLU A 337 29.35 10.25 -21.65
CA GLU A 337 28.94 9.67 -22.93
C GLU A 337 27.95 8.51 -22.75
N GLU A 338 28.09 7.68 -21.70
CA GLU A 338 27.17 6.58 -21.42
C GLU A 338 25.81 7.08 -20.92
N GLU A 339 25.79 8.04 -20.00
CA GLU A 339 24.57 8.70 -19.52
C GLU A 339 23.86 9.47 -20.65
N GLU A 340 24.59 10.20 -21.50
CA GLU A 340 23.99 10.90 -22.64
C GLU A 340 23.47 9.92 -23.71
N ARG A 341 24.18 8.81 -23.96
CA ARG A 341 23.71 7.71 -24.82
C ARG A 341 22.47 7.03 -24.24
N GLU A 342 22.42 6.83 -22.93
CA GLU A 342 21.28 6.21 -22.24
C GLU A 342 20.06 7.15 -22.22
N GLN A 343 20.27 8.44 -21.94
CA GLN A 343 19.24 9.47 -22.08
C GLN A 343 18.70 9.56 -23.50
N LYS A 344 19.58 9.48 -24.51
CA LYS A 344 19.19 9.48 -25.93
C LYS A 344 18.41 8.21 -26.30
N ARG A 345 18.83 7.03 -25.82
CA ARG A 345 18.09 5.76 -25.98
C ARG A 345 16.74 5.82 -25.30
N MET A 346 16.64 6.38 -24.10
CA MET A 346 15.39 6.54 -23.35
C MET A 346 14.45 7.52 -24.04
N ARG A 347 14.96 8.64 -24.59
CA ARG A 347 14.17 9.57 -25.41
C ARG A 347 13.63 8.90 -26.68
N GLU A 348 14.46 8.13 -27.38
CA GLU A 348 14.00 7.37 -28.56
C GLU A 348 12.99 6.27 -28.20
N LEU A 349 13.19 5.58 -27.07
CA LEU A 349 12.28 4.56 -26.57
C LEU A 349 10.93 5.17 -26.18
N ASN A 350 10.94 6.28 -25.43
CA ASN A 350 9.74 7.01 -25.04
C ASN A 350 9.00 7.52 -26.27
N LYS A 351 9.70 8.09 -27.26
CA LYS A 351 9.10 8.49 -28.54
C LYS A 351 8.40 7.32 -29.25
N LYS A 352 9.03 6.14 -29.30
CA LYS A 352 8.42 4.92 -29.88
C LYS A 352 7.20 4.45 -29.09
N ARG A 353 7.23 4.55 -27.75
CA ARG A 353 6.09 4.20 -26.87
C ARG A 353 4.92 5.16 -27.08
N VAL A 354 5.19 6.46 -27.17
CA VAL A 354 4.17 7.49 -27.47
C VAL A 354 3.53 7.21 -28.83
N GLU A 355 4.34 6.94 -29.87
CA GLU A 355 3.82 6.61 -31.19
C GLU A 355 2.99 5.31 -31.19
N ALA A 356 3.41 4.29 -30.43
CA ALA A 356 2.67 3.04 -30.30
C ALA A 356 1.32 3.23 -29.59
N LEU A 357 1.29 4.03 -28.51
CA LEU A 357 0.06 4.36 -27.79
C LEU A 357 -0.89 5.21 -28.64
N LYS A 358 -0.37 6.18 -29.40
CA LYS A 358 -1.18 6.94 -30.36
C LYS A 358 -1.82 6.03 -31.42
N ARG A 359 -1.07 5.04 -31.94
CA ARG A 359 -1.62 4.04 -32.88
C ARG A 359 -2.65 3.11 -32.22
N ALA A 360 -2.42 2.70 -30.98
CA ALA A 360 -3.38 1.91 -30.21
C ALA A 360 -4.69 2.67 -30.01
N ARG A 361 -4.61 3.96 -29.64
CA ARG A 361 -5.75 4.88 -29.54
C ARG A 361 -6.51 5.02 -30.85
N GLU A 362 -5.82 5.22 -31.97
CA GLU A 362 -6.45 5.28 -33.29
C GLU A 362 -7.17 3.97 -33.65
N LYS A 363 -6.62 2.82 -33.25
CA LYS A 363 -7.23 1.51 -33.49
C LYS A 363 -8.48 1.31 -32.63
N VAL A 364 -8.41 1.63 -31.34
CA VAL A 364 -9.54 1.61 -30.40
C VAL A 364 -10.65 2.56 -30.87
N SER A 365 -10.30 3.72 -31.38
CA SER A 365 -11.24 4.69 -31.96
C SER A 365 -11.92 4.18 -33.25
N LYS A 366 -11.20 3.43 -34.10
CA LYS A 366 -11.75 2.86 -35.34
C LYS A 366 -12.63 1.63 -35.10
N ASP A 367 -12.25 0.75 -34.17
CA ASP A 367 -13.00 -0.48 -33.86
C ASP A 367 -14.34 -0.17 -33.13
N ALA A 368 -14.48 1.03 -32.55
CA ALA A 368 -15.68 1.47 -31.82
C ALA A 368 -16.74 2.21 -32.65
N GLY A 369 -16.51 2.50 -33.95
CA GLY A 369 -17.52 3.03 -34.86
C GLY A 369 -18.33 4.25 -34.36
N VAL A 370 -17.73 5.45 -34.38
CA VAL A 370 -18.34 6.79 -34.15
C VAL A 370 -18.89 7.06 -32.74
N ASP A 371 -18.29 8.06 -32.08
CA ASP A 371 -18.78 8.95 -30.98
C ASP A 371 -20.12 8.62 -30.32
N THR A 372 -20.28 7.40 -29.83
CA THR A 372 -21.37 7.03 -28.96
C THR A 372 -20.75 6.61 -27.64
N PRO A 373 -20.76 7.49 -26.62
CA PRO A 373 -20.40 7.07 -25.28
C PRO A 373 -21.36 5.94 -24.89
N PRO A 374 -20.84 4.85 -24.29
CA PRO A 374 -21.66 3.70 -23.95
C PRO A 374 -22.88 4.16 -23.13
N SER A 375 -24.06 3.70 -23.55
CA SER A 375 -25.38 4.04 -22.98
C SER A 375 -25.54 3.53 -21.54
N THR A 376 -24.92 4.27 -20.63
CA THR A 376 -25.16 4.61 -19.20
C THR A 376 -25.95 3.70 -18.23
N PRO A 377 -25.68 3.75 -16.90
CA PRO A 377 -24.67 4.56 -16.19
C PRO A 377 -23.76 3.72 -15.26
N GLN A 378 -22.47 3.61 -15.60
CA GLN A 378 -21.45 3.92 -14.59
C GLN A 378 -21.27 5.42 -14.74
N THR A 379 -21.54 6.22 -13.70
CA THR A 379 -21.29 7.66 -13.80
C THR A 379 -19.84 7.85 -14.25
N LYS A 380 -19.57 8.90 -15.03
CA LYS A 380 -18.21 9.30 -15.39
C LYS A 380 -17.29 9.20 -14.16
N GLU A 381 -17.77 9.65 -13.01
CA GLU A 381 -17.16 9.53 -11.67
C GLU A 381 -16.82 8.10 -11.19
N MET A 382 -17.56 7.06 -11.54
CA MET A 382 -17.24 5.67 -11.17
C MET A 382 -16.06 5.13 -11.97
N LEU A 383 -16.02 5.42 -13.27
CA LEU A 383 -14.88 5.06 -14.11
C LEU A 383 -13.66 5.89 -13.70
N MET A 384 -13.85 7.15 -13.34
CA MET A 384 -12.81 8.04 -12.83
C MET A 384 -12.26 7.58 -11.48
N ASN A 385 -13.11 7.18 -10.53
CA ASN A 385 -12.65 6.62 -9.25
C ASN A 385 -11.94 5.28 -9.43
N GLU A 386 -12.43 4.39 -10.30
CA GLU A 386 -11.75 3.14 -10.61
C GLU A 386 -10.40 3.38 -11.30
N LEU A 387 -10.27 4.33 -12.22
CA LEU A 387 -8.99 4.64 -12.88
C LEU A 387 -8.00 5.31 -11.90
N GLN A 388 -8.49 6.23 -11.07
CA GLN A 388 -7.68 6.94 -10.06
C GLN A 388 -7.26 6.02 -8.92
N ASP A 389 -8.14 5.13 -8.46
CA ASP A 389 -7.81 4.06 -7.52
C ASP A 389 -6.86 3.05 -8.15
N HIS A 390 -7.05 2.69 -9.43
CA HIS A 390 -6.17 1.73 -10.09
C HIS A 390 -4.77 2.29 -10.32
N ILE A 391 -4.65 3.57 -10.71
CA ILE A 391 -3.36 4.24 -10.87
C ILE A 391 -2.72 4.48 -9.49
N GLY A 392 -3.47 4.96 -8.50
CA GLY A 392 -2.98 5.20 -7.14
C GLY A 392 -2.58 3.91 -6.39
N GLU A 393 -3.38 2.83 -6.50
CA GLU A 393 -3.05 1.51 -5.95
C GLU A 393 -1.86 0.89 -6.68
N LYS A 394 -1.82 0.94 -8.02
CA LYS A 394 -0.67 0.46 -8.82
C LYS A 394 0.60 1.22 -8.46
N TRP A 395 0.50 2.53 -8.22
CA TRP A 395 1.63 3.35 -7.80
C TRP A 395 2.10 3.00 -6.39
N SER A 396 1.18 2.76 -5.44
CA SER A 396 1.53 2.30 -4.10
C SER A 396 2.22 0.93 -4.08
N VAL A 397 1.81 0.03 -4.99
CA VAL A 397 2.43 -1.29 -5.16
C VAL A 397 3.80 -1.18 -5.80
N ARG A 398 3.95 -0.39 -6.88
CA ARG A 398 5.24 -0.16 -7.53
C ARG A 398 6.26 0.50 -6.60
N LEU A 399 5.83 1.49 -5.80
CA LEU A 399 6.70 2.10 -4.80
C LEU A 399 7.17 1.08 -3.75
N ALA A 400 6.29 0.17 -3.31
CA ALA A 400 6.64 -0.92 -2.41
C ALA A 400 7.61 -1.93 -3.05
N GLU A 401 7.44 -2.23 -4.34
CA GLU A 401 8.37 -3.07 -5.11
C GLU A 401 9.76 -2.43 -5.23
N HIS A 402 9.83 -1.13 -5.56
CA HIS A 402 11.10 -0.39 -5.62
C HIS A 402 11.79 -0.35 -4.25
N ALA A 403 11.03 -0.18 -3.16
CA ALA A 403 11.57 -0.21 -1.80
C ALA A 403 12.11 -1.61 -1.42
N ASP A 404 11.45 -2.69 -1.84
CA ASP A 404 11.94 -4.05 -1.63
C ASP A 404 13.20 -4.34 -2.46
N GLN A 405 13.26 -3.89 -3.72
CA GLN A 405 14.46 -3.99 -4.56
C GLN A 405 15.64 -3.20 -3.99
N ALA A 406 15.40 -1.97 -3.51
CA ALA A 406 16.41 -1.16 -2.84
C ALA A 406 16.96 -1.87 -1.60
N ARG A 407 16.08 -2.49 -0.81
CA ARG A 407 16.48 -3.29 0.35
C ARG A 407 17.30 -4.51 -0.03
N GLN A 408 16.90 -5.25 -1.07
CA GLN A 408 17.66 -6.39 -1.57
C GLN A 408 19.05 -5.99 -2.07
N ALA A 409 19.17 -4.83 -2.73
CA ALA A 409 20.46 -4.28 -3.16
C ALA A 409 21.36 -3.95 -1.96
N ILE A 410 20.82 -3.32 -0.92
CA ILE A 410 21.54 -3.05 0.33
C ILE A 410 22.00 -4.36 0.98
N GLU A 411 21.10 -5.33 1.14
CA GLU A 411 21.41 -6.63 1.75
C GLU A 411 22.50 -7.36 0.97
N LYS A 412 22.47 -7.31 -0.37
CA LYS A 412 23.50 -7.89 -1.23
C LYS A 412 24.87 -7.24 -1.01
N HIS A 413 24.94 -5.91 -0.97
CA HIS A 413 26.21 -5.22 -0.73
C HIS A 413 26.77 -5.49 0.67
N LEU A 414 25.92 -5.50 1.70
CA LEU A 414 26.35 -5.81 3.07
C LEU A 414 26.76 -7.28 3.27
N LEU A 415 26.32 -8.19 2.39
CA LEU A 415 26.80 -9.57 2.36
C LEU A 415 28.22 -9.68 1.78
N GLU A 416 28.60 -8.77 0.88
CA GLU A 416 29.91 -8.73 0.24
C GLU A 416 30.91 -7.95 1.11
N ASP A 417 30.51 -6.81 1.67
CA ASP A 417 31.28 -6.00 2.63
C ASP A 417 30.37 -5.46 3.75
N PRO A 418 30.38 -6.08 4.95
CA PRO A 418 29.52 -5.68 6.06
C PRO A 418 29.86 -4.30 6.68
N GLU A 419 31.07 -3.77 6.47
CA GLU A 419 31.47 -2.48 7.04
C GLU A 419 31.21 -1.31 6.08
N ASP A 420 31.02 -1.58 4.78
CA ASP A 420 30.72 -0.56 3.77
C ASP A 420 29.22 -0.23 3.66
N ILE A 421 28.68 0.27 4.77
CA ILE A 421 27.29 0.72 4.89
C ILE A 421 26.99 1.87 3.92
N LYS A 422 27.98 2.73 3.66
CA LYS A 422 27.84 3.89 2.77
C LYS A 422 27.54 3.45 1.34
N THR A 423 28.34 2.56 0.79
CA THR A 423 28.15 2.03 -0.57
C THR A 423 26.88 1.19 -0.66
N ALA A 424 26.57 0.38 0.34
CA ALA A 424 25.34 -0.42 0.36
C ALA A 424 24.08 0.46 0.31
N MET A 425 24.01 1.51 1.13
CA MET A 425 22.89 2.45 1.12
C MET A 425 22.86 3.31 -0.16
N ASN A 426 24.01 3.61 -0.78
CA ASN A 426 24.04 4.30 -2.07
C ASN A 426 23.42 3.44 -3.16
N ALA A 427 23.83 2.17 -3.26
CA ALA A 427 23.31 1.24 -4.26
C ALA A 427 21.79 1.02 -4.13
N GLY A 428 21.26 0.96 -2.90
CA GLY A 428 19.82 0.86 -2.66
C GLY A 428 19.05 2.10 -3.14
N GLU A 429 19.53 3.29 -2.79
CA GLU A 429 18.88 4.56 -3.17
C GLU A 429 19.01 4.85 -4.67
N GLU A 430 20.14 4.52 -5.30
CA GLU A 430 20.32 4.58 -6.76
C GLU A 430 19.35 3.61 -7.48
N GLY A 431 19.15 2.41 -6.94
CA GLY A 431 18.16 1.47 -7.44
C GLY A 431 16.73 2.01 -7.37
N MET A 432 16.39 2.67 -6.26
CA MET A 432 15.09 3.32 -6.07
C MET A 432 14.88 4.47 -7.06
N ILE A 433 15.90 5.30 -7.30
CA ILE A 433 15.85 6.37 -8.30
C ILE A 433 15.59 5.80 -9.70
N ARG A 434 16.32 4.75 -10.12
CA ARG A 434 16.12 4.12 -11.44
C ARG A 434 14.68 3.61 -11.61
N GLY A 435 14.12 2.99 -10.57
CA GLY A 435 12.74 2.52 -10.57
C GLY A 435 11.72 3.65 -10.73
N LEU A 436 11.90 4.73 -9.97
CA LEU A 436 11.04 5.92 -10.00
C LEU A 436 11.15 6.68 -11.34
N GLN A 437 12.36 6.80 -11.91
CA GLN A 437 12.58 7.43 -13.22
C GLN A 437 11.86 6.66 -14.34
N LYS A 438 11.86 5.33 -14.27
CA LYS A 438 11.09 4.49 -15.20
C LYS A 438 9.59 4.78 -15.09
N ASP A 439 9.04 4.81 -13.88
CA ASP A 439 7.62 5.11 -13.67
C ASP A 439 7.25 6.53 -14.13
N LEU A 440 8.11 7.51 -13.86
CA LEU A 440 7.93 8.89 -14.33
C LEU A 440 7.84 8.93 -15.87
N GLY A 441 8.75 8.25 -16.56
CA GLY A 441 8.73 8.17 -18.03
C GLY A 441 7.48 7.49 -18.58
N GLU A 442 6.90 6.51 -17.88
CA GLU A 442 5.64 5.87 -18.28
C GLU A 442 4.44 6.82 -18.16
N ILE A 443 4.40 7.62 -17.12
CA ILE A 443 3.35 8.62 -16.90
C ILE A 443 3.45 9.75 -17.92
N GLU A 444 4.66 10.26 -18.18
CA GLU A 444 4.91 11.28 -19.19
C GLU A 444 4.51 10.79 -20.59
N THR A 445 4.81 9.53 -20.92
CA THR A 445 4.41 8.91 -22.19
C THR A 445 2.89 8.87 -22.33
N GLN A 446 2.15 8.53 -21.27
CA GLN A 446 0.68 8.50 -21.28
C GLN A 446 0.08 9.89 -21.44
N LEU A 447 0.62 10.88 -20.70
CA LEU A 447 0.23 12.29 -20.80
C LEU A 447 0.48 12.86 -22.20
N GLU A 448 1.61 12.54 -22.83
CA GLU A 448 1.93 13.00 -24.18
C GLU A 448 1.09 12.30 -25.28
N ALA A 449 0.74 11.03 -25.05
CA ALA A 449 -0.16 10.29 -25.94
C ALA A 449 -1.64 10.69 -25.77
N GLY A 450 -2.00 11.31 -24.64
CA GLY A 450 -3.38 11.52 -24.23
C GLY A 450 -4.14 10.19 -24.16
N ALA A 451 -3.45 9.11 -23.78
CA ALA A 451 -3.97 7.76 -23.72
C ALA A 451 -3.35 6.97 -22.56
N ASP A 452 -4.13 6.08 -21.97
CA ASP A 452 -3.64 5.12 -20.96
C ASP A 452 -2.77 4.02 -21.60
N GLU A 453 -2.24 3.11 -20.78
CA GLU A 453 -1.38 2.00 -21.22
C GLU A 453 -2.03 1.05 -22.26
N ASP A 454 -3.37 0.98 -22.27
CA ASP A 454 -4.14 0.14 -23.18
C ASP A 454 -4.58 0.89 -24.46
N GLY A 455 -4.27 2.19 -24.54
CA GLY A 455 -4.57 3.05 -25.67
C GLY A 455 -5.93 3.74 -25.59
N TYR A 456 -6.64 3.68 -24.46
CA TYR A 456 -7.89 4.43 -24.28
C TYR A 456 -7.58 5.92 -24.04
N PRO A 457 -8.39 6.85 -24.58
CA PRO A 457 -8.19 8.28 -24.36
C PRO A 457 -8.23 8.64 -22.87
N LEU A 458 -7.27 9.45 -22.43
CA LEU A 458 -7.30 10.01 -21.07
C LEU A 458 -8.40 11.08 -20.99
N SER A 459 -9.10 11.10 -19.86
CA SER A 459 -9.99 12.19 -19.48
C SER A 459 -9.21 13.33 -18.82
N GLU A 460 -9.80 14.52 -18.77
CA GLU A 460 -9.18 15.71 -18.15
C GLU A 460 -8.76 15.46 -16.69
N ASP A 461 -9.61 14.82 -15.87
CA ASP A 461 -9.25 14.53 -14.47
C ASP A 461 -8.21 13.39 -14.35
N ALA A 462 -8.13 12.46 -15.33
CA ALA A 462 -7.07 11.46 -15.37
C ALA A 462 -5.72 12.09 -15.75
N GLU A 463 -5.73 13.08 -16.64
CA GLU A 463 -4.55 13.90 -16.94
C GLU A 463 -4.11 14.73 -15.72
N GLU A 464 -5.04 15.35 -14.99
CA GLU A 464 -4.73 16.09 -13.75
C GLU A 464 -4.12 15.16 -12.68
N ALA A 465 -4.67 13.95 -12.50
CA ALA A 465 -4.14 12.95 -11.57
C ALA A 465 -2.74 12.49 -11.97
N LEU A 466 -2.52 12.13 -13.25
CA LEU A 466 -1.21 11.72 -13.76
C LEU A 466 -0.16 12.84 -13.62
N ARG A 467 -0.53 14.11 -13.84
CA ARG A 467 0.36 15.25 -13.60
C ARG A 467 0.72 15.40 -12.13
N SER A 468 -0.24 15.24 -11.22
CA SER A 468 0.01 15.29 -9.77
C SER A 468 0.94 14.16 -9.31
N TYR A 469 0.75 12.94 -9.84
CA TYR A 469 1.65 11.82 -9.56
C TYR A 469 3.05 12.03 -10.13
N SER A 470 3.17 12.53 -11.37
CA SER A 470 4.46 12.88 -11.98
C SER A 470 5.25 13.86 -11.12
N GLN A 471 4.61 14.92 -10.62
CA GLN A 471 5.24 15.89 -9.70
C GLN A 471 5.70 15.24 -8.38
N THR A 472 4.87 14.36 -7.82
CA THR A 472 5.21 13.65 -6.56
C THR A 472 6.41 12.73 -6.76
N ILE A 473 6.47 12.00 -7.87
CA ILE A 473 7.60 11.13 -8.23
C ILE A 473 8.88 11.95 -8.39
N ALA A 474 8.80 13.07 -9.13
CA ALA A 474 9.93 13.96 -9.35
C ALA A 474 10.48 14.51 -8.02
N GLY A 475 9.61 14.94 -7.11
CA GLY A 475 10.00 15.41 -5.77
C GLY A 475 10.68 14.32 -4.93
N LEU A 476 10.19 13.08 -5.00
CA LEU A 476 10.80 11.93 -4.32
C LEU A 476 12.18 11.60 -4.90
N ILE A 477 12.33 11.58 -6.22
CA ILE A 477 13.62 11.38 -6.89
C ILE A 477 14.61 12.44 -6.41
N HIS A 478 14.22 13.72 -6.45
CA HIS A 478 15.07 14.82 -6.00
C HIS A 478 15.48 14.67 -4.53
N THR A 479 14.55 14.25 -3.67
CA THR A 479 14.84 14.04 -2.23
C THR A 479 15.83 12.90 -2.01
N ILE A 480 15.72 11.81 -2.79
CA ILE A 480 16.66 10.68 -2.71
C ILE A 480 18.03 11.09 -3.27
N GLN A 481 18.05 11.82 -4.38
CA GLN A 481 19.27 12.33 -5.00
C GLN A 481 20.06 13.23 -4.05
N LEU A 482 19.36 14.15 -3.36
CA LEU A 482 19.97 15.01 -2.35
C LEU A 482 20.64 14.22 -1.21
N ARG A 483 20.01 13.11 -0.77
CA ARG A 483 20.58 12.23 0.26
C ARG A 483 21.79 11.44 -0.26
N LEU A 484 21.79 11.05 -1.53
CA LEU A 484 22.95 10.43 -2.17
C LEU A 484 24.12 11.42 -2.26
N ASP A 485 23.86 12.64 -2.71
CA ASP A 485 24.89 13.68 -2.88
C ASP A 485 25.47 14.10 -1.53
N ALA A 486 24.63 14.29 -0.51
CA ALA A 486 25.08 14.54 0.86
C ALA A 486 25.99 13.42 1.39
N ARG A 487 25.61 12.15 1.17
CA ARG A 487 26.41 10.99 1.59
C ARG A 487 27.71 10.91 0.81
N ARG A 488 27.72 11.16 -0.50
CA ARG A 488 28.93 11.20 -1.33
C ARG A 488 29.92 12.25 -0.82
N LEU A 489 29.42 13.44 -0.48
CA LEU A 489 30.19 14.55 0.08
C LEU A 489 30.56 14.41 1.57
N ASN A 490 30.10 13.35 2.26
CA ASN A 490 30.23 13.18 3.72
C ASN A 490 29.67 14.37 4.54
N ARG A 491 28.58 14.96 4.07
CA ARG A 491 27.90 16.10 4.72
C ARG A 491 26.56 15.67 5.30
N ASP A 492 26.06 16.44 6.25
CA ASP A 492 24.69 16.25 6.72
C ASP A 492 23.70 16.69 5.63
N ALA A 493 22.67 15.87 5.40
CA ALA A 493 21.71 16.11 4.33
C ALA A 493 20.88 17.39 4.56
N ARG A 494 20.69 17.80 5.82
CA ARG A 494 19.97 19.02 6.18
C ARG A 494 20.82 20.25 5.92
N GLU A 495 22.11 20.19 6.25
CA GLU A 495 23.03 21.28 5.95
C GLU A 495 23.20 21.49 4.43
N LEU A 496 23.24 20.41 3.64
CA LEU A 496 23.27 20.51 2.18
C LEU A 496 21.95 21.06 1.62
N ALA A 497 20.81 20.62 2.17
CA ALA A 497 19.49 21.14 1.79
C ALA A 497 19.36 22.65 2.08
N ASP A 498 19.78 23.09 3.27
CA ASP A 498 19.72 24.50 3.69
C ASP A 498 20.65 25.39 2.84
N GLU A 499 21.79 24.86 2.38
CA GLU A 499 22.68 25.57 1.44
C GLU A 499 22.07 25.69 0.04
N MET A 500 21.48 24.62 -0.49
CA MET A 500 20.79 24.64 -1.79
C MET A 500 19.56 25.57 -1.78
N LEU A 501 18.80 25.57 -0.68
CA LEU A 501 17.66 26.48 -0.46
C LEU A 501 18.10 27.93 -0.24
N GLY A 502 19.29 28.14 0.32
CA GLY A 502 19.89 29.47 0.45
C GLY A 502 20.37 30.06 -0.89
N GLN A 503 20.59 29.23 -1.91
CA GLN A 503 21.03 29.64 -3.24
C GLN A 503 19.90 29.68 -4.29
N HIS A 504 18.82 28.91 -4.12
CA HIS A 504 17.66 28.93 -5.03
C HIS A 504 16.31 28.93 -4.28
N MET A 505 15.45 29.86 -4.72
CA MET A 505 14.14 30.28 -4.20
C MET A 505 13.27 29.24 -3.46
N HIS A 506 12.71 29.70 -2.34
CA HIS A 506 11.81 29.04 -1.39
C HIS A 506 10.48 28.48 -1.94
N ASP A 507 10.15 28.63 -3.23
CA ASP A 507 8.78 28.46 -3.73
C ASP A 507 8.48 27.12 -4.45
N GLU A 508 9.48 26.25 -4.69
CA GLU A 508 9.29 24.98 -5.43
C GLU A 508 9.35 23.68 -4.61
N LEU A 509 9.50 23.76 -3.28
CA LEU A 509 9.48 22.61 -2.35
C LEU A 509 8.17 22.56 -1.56
#